data_AF-A0A9E3W0P0-F1
#
_entry.id   AF-A0A9E3W0P0-F1
#
_cell.length_a   1.000
_cell.length_b   1.000
_cell.length_c   1.000
_cell.angle_alpha   90.00
_cell.angle_beta   90.00
_cell.angle_gamma   90.00
#
_symmetry.space_group_name_H-M   'P 1'
#
loop_
_entity.id
_entity.type
_entity.pdbx_description
1 polymer ?
#
loop_
_entity_poly.entity_id
_entity_poly.type
_entity_poly.pdbx_seq_one_letter_code
_entity_poly.pdbx_strand_id
1 'polypeptide(L)'
;TYFLDVNTLADFSGTWIYNNHDVGNVTSFTVSGLTCATSYSYRLRASNSHGTTSNSNIITLETSPCAGGVGTVENPTTGRTWMDRNLGASQVAESLADEDAYGDYYQWGRAADGHEKRTSGTTTTLSNSDTPGHGDFIVAPDEPYDWRSPQNDDLWQGVNGINNPCPSGYRLPTDAEWETEKLSWSSQDAAGAFASPLKLTAAGYRYYGDGEFYLEGTDGSYWSSSVMYSGTWGLFFNSSYADIFATYRSYGFPVRCIKD
;
A
#
# COMPACT_ATOMS: atom_id res chain seq x y z
N THR A 1 10.43 -34.51 1.39
CA THR A 1 9.92 -33.19 1.03
C THR A 1 10.44 -32.14 1.99
N TYR A 2 10.38 -30.87 1.63
CA TYR A 2 10.72 -29.76 2.50
C TYR A 2 9.50 -28.90 2.77
N PHE A 3 9.41 -28.37 3.98
CA PHE A 3 8.42 -27.39 4.37
C PHE A 3 9.09 -26.04 4.60
N LEU A 4 8.53 -24.99 4.01
CA LEU A 4 9.00 -23.61 4.09
C LEU A 4 8.05 -22.79 4.97
N ASP A 5 8.64 -22.09 5.92
CA ASP A 5 8.01 -21.06 6.74
C ASP A 5 8.62 -19.71 6.32
N VAL A 6 7.80 -18.71 6.00
CA VAL A 6 8.20 -17.32 5.71
C VAL A 6 7.29 -16.36 6.48
N ASN A 7 7.88 -15.41 7.20
CA ASN A 7 7.17 -14.48 8.07
C ASN A 7 7.82 -13.08 8.02
N THR A 8 7.05 -12.02 8.34
CA THR A 8 7.58 -10.64 8.42
C THR A 8 8.47 -10.40 9.64
N LEU A 9 8.40 -11.23 10.68
CA LEU A 9 9.23 -11.14 11.88
C LEU A 9 10.07 -12.41 12.10
N ALA A 10 11.27 -12.24 12.64
CA ALA A 10 12.22 -13.33 12.85
C ALA A 10 11.79 -14.32 13.96
N ASP A 11 10.95 -13.88 14.89
CA ASP A 11 10.38 -14.77 15.92
C ASP A 11 9.12 -15.52 15.43
N PHE A 12 8.71 -15.30 14.18
CA PHE A 12 7.51 -15.88 13.56
C PHE A 12 6.20 -15.49 14.28
N SER A 13 6.19 -14.35 15.00
CA SER A 13 4.98 -13.74 15.57
C SER A 13 4.25 -12.81 14.59
N GLY A 14 4.90 -12.44 13.48
CA GLY A 14 4.38 -11.53 12.47
C GLY A 14 3.46 -12.20 11.45
N THR A 15 3.25 -11.55 10.31
CA THR A 15 2.40 -12.03 9.23
C THR A 15 3.05 -13.19 8.49
N TRP A 16 2.31 -14.29 8.36
CA TRP A 16 2.74 -15.45 7.59
C TRP A 16 2.58 -15.21 6.10
N ILE A 17 3.69 -15.31 5.36
CA ILE A 17 3.65 -15.45 3.90
C ILE A 17 3.44 -16.91 3.55
N TYR A 18 4.21 -17.81 4.20
CA TYR A 18 4.02 -19.25 4.12
C TYR A 18 4.16 -19.86 5.51
N ASN A 19 3.21 -20.72 5.89
CA ASN A 19 3.27 -21.48 7.13
C ASN A 19 3.16 -22.96 6.81
N ASN A 20 4.22 -23.72 7.07
CA ASN A 20 4.32 -25.15 6.75
C ASN A 20 3.98 -25.47 5.28
N HIS A 21 4.47 -24.64 4.36
CA HIS A 21 4.22 -24.81 2.92
C HIS A 21 5.11 -25.92 2.35
N ASP A 22 4.51 -26.97 1.78
CA ASP A 22 5.25 -28.07 1.15
C ASP A 22 5.81 -27.61 -0.21
N VAL A 23 7.13 -27.49 -0.30
CA VAL A 23 7.83 -27.07 -1.54
C VAL A 23 8.35 -28.27 -2.34
N GLY A 24 8.06 -29.50 -1.93
CA GLY A 24 8.56 -30.70 -2.59
C GLY A 24 10.01 -31.05 -2.22
N ASN A 25 10.60 -31.97 -2.98
CA ASN A 25 12.01 -32.35 -2.84
C ASN A 25 12.92 -31.51 -3.75
N VAL A 26 13.02 -30.22 -3.45
CA VAL A 26 13.81 -29.23 -4.21
C VAL A 26 14.94 -28.65 -3.37
N THR A 27 16.00 -28.16 -4.02
CA THR A 27 17.13 -27.47 -3.37
C THR A 27 17.03 -25.94 -3.44
N SER A 28 16.03 -25.41 -4.15
CA SER A 28 15.74 -23.99 -4.29
C SER A 28 14.25 -23.77 -4.51
N PHE A 29 13.71 -22.67 -4.00
CA PHE A 29 12.31 -22.29 -4.18
C PHE A 29 12.22 -20.76 -4.29
N THR A 30 11.40 -20.26 -5.23
CA THR A 30 11.19 -18.83 -5.41
C THR A 30 9.96 -18.39 -4.64
N VAL A 31 10.12 -17.44 -3.73
CA VAL A 31 9.01 -16.75 -3.04
C VAL A 31 8.70 -15.46 -3.81
N SER A 32 7.49 -15.35 -4.34
CA SER A 32 7.03 -14.20 -5.14
C SER A 32 5.93 -13.41 -4.41
N GLY A 33 5.61 -12.22 -4.91
CA GLY A 33 4.56 -11.37 -4.33
C GLY A 33 4.97 -10.72 -3.00
N LEU A 34 6.28 -10.62 -2.74
CA LEU A 34 6.80 -9.93 -1.56
C LEU A 34 6.85 -8.43 -1.83
N THR A 35 6.52 -7.63 -0.80
CA THR A 35 6.72 -6.18 -0.84
C THR A 35 8.21 -5.88 -0.99
N CYS A 36 8.56 -4.89 -1.81
CA CYS A 36 9.93 -4.43 -1.98
C CYS A 36 10.45 -3.74 -0.69
N ALA A 37 11.77 -3.59 -0.53
CA ALA A 37 12.39 -2.93 0.64
C ALA A 37 11.81 -3.39 2.00
N THR A 38 11.47 -4.68 2.09
CA THR A 38 10.79 -5.26 3.24
C THR A 38 11.55 -6.49 3.74
N SER A 39 11.77 -6.55 5.05
CA SER A 39 12.45 -7.67 5.68
C SER A 39 11.50 -8.86 5.86
N TYR A 40 11.94 -10.03 5.41
CA TYR A 40 11.28 -11.30 5.65
C TYR A 40 12.24 -12.30 6.27
N SER A 41 11.73 -13.14 7.14
CA SER A 41 12.46 -14.21 7.80
C SER A 41 11.92 -15.56 7.35
N TYR A 42 12.82 -16.51 7.09
CA TYR A 42 12.44 -17.86 6.71
C TYR A 42 13.21 -18.93 7.47
N ARG A 43 12.59 -20.10 7.58
CA ARG A 43 13.17 -21.34 8.12
C ARG A 43 12.58 -22.54 7.39
N LEU A 44 13.27 -23.67 7.48
CA LEU A 44 12.94 -24.88 6.73
C LEU A 44 12.80 -26.09 7.67
N ARG A 45 12.00 -27.07 7.26
CA ARG A 45 11.95 -28.42 7.84
C ARG A 45 12.07 -29.45 6.73
N ALA A 46 12.73 -30.57 6.98
CA ALA A 46 12.74 -31.71 6.07
C ALA A 46 11.80 -32.80 6.58
N SER A 47 11.16 -33.53 5.68
CA SER A 47 10.25 -34.62 6.04
C SER A 47 10.38 -35.81 5.10
N ASN A 48 10.30 -37.01 5.67
CA ASN A 48 10.24 -38.28 4.95
C ASN A 48 9.24 -39.23 5.63
N SER A 49 9.19 -40.49 5.19
CA SER A 49 8.29 -41.51 5.75
C SER A 49 8.47 -41.79 7.25
N HIS A 50 9.56 -41.33 7.86
CA HIS A 50 9.90 -41.54 9.27
C HIS A 50 9.66 -40.31 10.13
N GLY A 51 9.21 -39.20 9.55
CA GLY A 51 8.83 -37.98 10.27
C GLY A 51 9.46 -36.71 9.70
N THR A 52 9.23 -35.62 10.44
CA THR A 52 9.67 -34.27 10.10
C THR A 52 10.72 -33.80 11.09
N THR A 53 11.76 -33.12 10.61
CA THR A 53 12.82 -32.57 11.45
C THR A 53 12.34 -31.37 12.26
N SER A 54 13.14 -30.96 13.25
CA SER A 54 13.07 -29.61 13.81
C SER A 54 13.34 -28.54 12.75
N ASN A 55 13.00 -27.29 13.09
CA ASN A 55 13.31 -26.14 12.25
C ASN A 55 14.83 -25.96 12.07
N SER A 56 15.23 -25.50 10.89
CA SER A 56 16.57 -24.96 10.65
C SER A 56 16.82 -23.68 11.48
N ASN A 57 18.03 -23.14 11.38
CA ASN A 57 18.27 -21.74 11.75
C ASN A 57 17.37 -20.80 10.92
N ILE A 58 17.22 -19.58 11.42
CA ILE A 58 16.42 -18.52 10.80
C ILE A 58 17.35 -17.65 9.96
N ILE A 59 16.89 -17.28 8.77
CA ILE A 59 17.56 -16.30 7.92
C ILE A 59 16.59 -15.16 7.66
N THR A 60 17.06 -13.92 7.88
CA THR A 60 16.33 -12.69 7.59
C THR A 60 17.00 -11.98 6.43
N LEU A 61 16.22 -11.62 5.42
CA LEU A 61 16.66 -10.91 4.23
C LEU A 61 15.68 -9.78 3.92
N GLU A 62 16.21 -8.67 3.42
CA GLU A 62 15.41 -7.60 2.86
C GLU A 62 15.23 -7.83 1.36
N THR A 63 13.99 -7.73 0.87
CA THR A 63 13.72 -7.71 -0.57
C THR A 63 14.42 -6.51 -1.19
N SER A 64 14.77 -6.63 -2.48
CA SER A 64 15.34 -5.51 -3.20
C SER A 64 14.42 -4.28 -3.10
N PRO A 65 14.99 -3.07 -3.09
CA PRO A 65 14.20 -1.85 -3.26
C PRO A 65 13.30 -1.97 -4.48
N CYS A 66 12.15 -1.32 -4.44
CA CYS A 66 11.31 -1.20 -5.63
C CYS A 66 12.18 -0.70 -6.80
N ALA A 67 11.91 -1.18 -8.00
CA ALA A 67 12.60 -0.69 -9.19
C ALA A 67 12.47 0.85 -9.22
N GLY A 68 13.58 1.57 -9.06
CA GLY A 68 13.60 3.02 -8.85
C GLY A 68 14.25 3.51 -7.54
N GLY A 69 14.51 2.62 -6.56
CA GLY A 69 14.97 3.01 -5.22
C GLY A 69 13.87 3.75 -4.43
N VAL A 70 14.04 3.88 -3.10
CA VAL A 70 13.20 4.82 -2.33
C VAL A 70 13.77 6.21 -2.58
N GLY A 71 13.42 6.79 -3.72
CA GLY A 71 13.71 8.19 -3.99
C GLY A 71 13.00 9.04 -2.94
N THR A 72 13.68 10.07 -2.44
CA THR A 72 13.16 10.92 -1.36
C THR A 72 13.13 12.37 -1.77
N VAL A 73 12.12 13.09 -1.29
CA VAL A 73 12.02 14.54 -1.41
C VAL A 73 11.69 15.15 -0.06
N GLU A 74 12.37 16.23 0.28
CA GLU A 74 12.05 17.03 1.46
C GLU A 74 11.19 18.22 1.03
N ASN A 75 10.10 18.47 1.75
CA ASN A 75 9.41 19.75 1.64
C ASN A 75 10.08 20.74 2.62
N PRO A 76 10.80 21.78 2.13
CA PRO A 76 11.56 22.68 3.00
C PRO A 76 10.68 23.58 3.88
N THR A 77 9.40 23.74 3.53
CA THR A 77 8.44 24.52 4.33
C THR A 77 7.98 23.73 5.55
N THR A 78 7.77 22.42 5.40
CA THR A 78 7.25 21.55 6.47
C THR A 78 8.36 20.78 7.20
N GLY A 79 9.56 20.68 6.61
CA GLY A 79 10.68 19.88 7.10
C GLY A 79 10.43 18.36 7.01
N ARG A 80 9.36 17.94 6.33
CA ARG A 80 9.00 16.52 6.18
C ARG A 80 9.68 15.90 4.97
N THR A 81 10.17 14.68 5.16
CA THR A 81 10.71 13.85 4.07
C THR A 81 9.64 12.88 3.58
N TRP A 82 9.44 12.85 2.27
CA TRP A 82 8.47 12.04 1.56
C TRP A 82 9.16 11.13 0.54
N MET A 83 8.44 10.15 0.02
CA MET A 83 8.84 9.50 -1.23
C MET A 83 8.73 10.48 -2.40
N ASP A 84 9.68 10.43 -3.33
CA ASP A 84 9.72 11.29 -4.52
C ASP A 84 8.68 10.92 -5.59
N ARG A 85 8.08 9.73 -5.49
CA ARG A 85 6.97 9.25 -6.34
C ARG A 85 5.92 8.48 -5.55
N ASN A 86 4.76 8.25 -6.17
CA ASN A 86 3.68 7.43 -5.59
C ASN A 86 4.15 5.99 -5.43
N LEU A 87 3.62 5.28 -4.44
CA LEU A 87 3.90 3.87 -4.24
C LEU A 87 3.41 3.08 -5.47
N GLY A 88 4.29 2.27 -6.05
CA GLY A 88 4.03 1.53 -7.29
C GLY A 88 4.37 2.29 -8.59
N ALA A 89 4.73 3.57 -8.53
CA ALA A 89 5.11 4.36 -9.71
C ALA A 89 6.52 4.00 -10.21
N SER A 90 6.72 4.06 -11.53
CA SER A 90 8.00 3.74 -12.16
C SER A 90 8.95 4.96 -12.19
N GLN A 91 8.41 6.19 -12.15
CA GLN A 91 9.18 7.43 -12.21
C GLN A 91 8.64 8.55 -11.31
N VAL A 92 9.46 9.59 -11.13
CA VAL A 92 9.01 10.87 -10.57
C VAL A 92 8.19 11.59 -11.62
N ALA A 93 7.07 12.18 -11.21
CA ALA A 93 6.15 12.85 -12.13
C ALA A 93 6.82 13.94 -12.96
N GLU A 94 6.64 13.84 -14.27
CA GLU A 94 7.04 14.87 -15.24
C GLU A 94 5.88 15.80 -15.62
N SER A 95 4.63 15.36 -15.37
CA SER A 95 3.42 16.16 -15.55
C SER A 95 2.31 15.73 -14.58
N LEU A 96 1.23 16.53 -14.50
CA LEU A 96 0.04 16.15 -13.74
C LEU A 96 -0.59 14.85 -14.24
N ALA A 97 -0.54 14.59 -15.55
CA ALA A 97 -1.16 13.44 -16.20
C ALA A 97 -0.15 12.33 -16.57
N ASP A 98 0.95 12.24 -15.82
CA ASP A 98 2.01 11.26 -16.06
C ASP A 98 1.59 9.87 -15.55
N GLU A 99 1.15 9.01 -16.48
CA GLU A 99 0.66 7.66 -16.20
C GLU A 99 1.70 6.77 -15.49
N ASP A 100 2.98 6.94 -15.83
CA ASP A 100 4.10 6.20 -15.23
C ASP A 100 4.36 6.64 -13.77
N ALA A 101 3.85 7.81 -13.37
CA ALA A 101 3.99 8.38 -12.04
C ALA A 101 2.76 8.21 -11.14
N TYR A 102 1.63 7.71 -11.67
CA TYR A 102 0.39 7.55 -10.90
C TYR A 102 0.50 6.59 -9.72
N GLY A 103 1.29 5.52 -9.87
CA GLY A 103 1.37 4.45 -8.89
C GLY A 103 0.19 3.48 -8.94
N ASP A 104 0.06 2.68 -7.89
CA ASP A 104 -0.99 1.67 -7.74
C ASP A 104 -2.19 2.19 -6.91
N TYR A 105 -3.32 1.49 -6.96
CA TYR A 105 -4.61 1.92 -6.37
C TYR A 105 -5.02 1.03 -5.20
N TYR A 106 -4.56 1.37 -4.01
CA TYR A 106 -4.75 0.59 -2.79
C TYR A 106 -6.16 0.78 -2.23
N GLN A 107 -6.76 -0.25 -1.65
CA GLN A 107 -7.93 -0.10 -0.78
C GLN A 107 -7.48 0.17 0.65
N TRP A 108 -8.20 1.04 1.36
CA TRP A 108 -7.74 1.56 2.63
C TRP A 108 -7.51 0.45 3.66
N GLY A 109 -6.32 0.38 4.26
CA GLY A 109 -5.96 -0.62 5.26
C GLY A 109 -5.54 -1.99 4.69
N ARG A 110 -5.64 -2.23 3.39
CA ARG A 110 -5.29 -3.52 2.77
C ARG A 110 -3.81 -3.58 2.43
N ALA A 111 -3.14 -4.69 2.77
CA ALA A 111 -1.77 -4.93 2.32
C ALA A 111 -1.71 -5.08 0.79
N ALA A 112 -0.54 -4.79 0.20
CA ALA A 112 -0.28 -5.10 -1.20
C ALA A 112 -0.33 -6.62 -1.41
N ASP A 113 -1.35 -7.10 -2.11
CA ASP A 113 -1.61 -8.52 -2.38
C ASP A 113 -1.98 -8.76 -3.85
N GLY A 114 -1.85 -7.72 -4.69
CA GLY A 114 -2.17 -7.72 -6.11
C GLY A 114 -3.42 -6.91 -6.44
N HIS A 115 -4.29 -6.60 -5.46
CA HIS A 115 -5.50 -5.81 -5.70
C HIS A 115 -5.22 -4.40 -6.20
N GLU A 116 -4.12 -3.83 -5.74
CA GLU A 116 -3.73 -2.46 -6.04
C GLU A 116 -3.36 -2.27 -7.52
N LYS A 117 -3.03 -3.37 -8.20
CA LYS A 117 -2.61 -3.33 -9.60
C LYS A 117 -3.78 -2.98 -10.50
N ARG A 118 -3.51 -2.13 -11.50
CA ARG A 118 -4.49 -1.76 -12.55
C ARG A 118 -5.12 -2.97 -13.25
N THR A 119 -4.36 -4.05 -13.37
CA THR A 119 -4.77 -5.27 -14.07
C THR A 119 -5.51 -6.27 -13.17
N SER A 120 -5.75 -5.94 -11.90
CA SER A 120 -6.42 -6.86 -10.98
C SER A 120 -7.90 -7.03 -11.33
N GLY A 121 -8.41 -8.24 -11.15
CA GLY A 121 -9.83 -8.53 -11.27
C GLY A 121 -10.65 -7.82 -10.19
N THR A 122 -11.97 -7.98 -10.27
CA THR A 122 -12.89 -7.48 -9.25
C THR A 122 -13.69 -8.61 -8.62
N THR A 123 -14.09 -8.42 -7.38
CA THR A 123 -15.02 -9.28 -6.65
C THR A 123 -15.91 -8.42 -5.75
N THR A 124 -17.12 -8.87 -5.48
CA THR A 124 -18.03 -8.21 -4.52
C THR A 124 -18.06 -8.90 -3.16
N THR A 125 -17.26 -9.97 -2.99
CA THR A 125 -17.20 -10.72 -1.73
C THR A 125 -16.29 -10.00 -0.76
N LEU A 126 -16.86 -9.45 0.32
CA LEU A 126 -16.09 -8.80 1.38
C LEU A 126 -15.23 -9.81 2.13
N SER A 127 -14.04 -9.39 2.54
CA SER A 127 -13.18 -10.18 3.42
C SER A 127 -13.67 -10.12 4.87
N ASN A 128 -13.53 -11.21 5.61
CA ASN A 128 -13.77 -11.24 7.06
C ASN A 128 -12.48 -11.12 7.89
N SER A 129 -11.32 -10.96 7.23
CA SER A 129 -10.01 -10.86 7.86
C SER A 129 -9.15 -9.78 7.18
N ASP A 130 -8.02 -9.44 7.78
CA ASP A 130 -7.11 -8.43 7.24
C ASP A 130 -6.34 -8.92 5.98
N THR A 131 -6.58 -10.16 5.54
CA THR A 131 -5.95 -10.79 4.37
C THR A 131 -6.99 -11.59 3.56
N PRO A 132 -7.52 -11.04 2.45
CA PRO A 132 -8.58 -11.70 1.66
C PRO A 132 -8.16 -13.04 1.02
N GLY A 133 -6.86 -13.27 0.83
CA GLY A 133 -6.32 -14.51 0.23
C GLY A 133 -6.38 -14.55 -1.31
N HIS A 134 -6.71 -13.43 -1.95
CA HIS A 134 -6.68 -13.23 -3.40
C HIS A 134 -6.26 -11.80 -3.73
N GLY A 135 -5.87 -11.57 -4.98
CA GLY A 135 -5.46 -10.25 -5.48
C GLY A 135 -6.55 -9.46 -6.19
N ASP A 136 -7.82 -9.85 -6.12
CA ASP A 136 -8.92 -9.06 -6.72
C ASP A 136 -9.26 -7.82 -5.88
N PHE A 137 -9.61 -6.72 -6.55
CA PHE A 137 -10.18 -5.52 -5.94
C PHE A 137 -11.60 -5.78 -5.47
N ILE A 138 -11.94 -5.35 -4.24
CA ILE A 138 -13.23 -5.67 -3.62
C ILE A 138 -14.19 -4.50 -3.81
N VAL A 139 -15.09 -4.64 -4.77
CA VAL A 139 -16.14 -3.67 -5.07
C VAL A 139 -17.21 -3.78 -3.97
N ALA A 140 -17.39 -2.72 -3.20
CA ALA A 140 -18.29 -2.67 -2.04
C ALA A 140 -19.21 -1.44 -2.13
N PRO A 141 -20.25 -1.49 -2.99
CA PRO A 141 -21.15 -0.36 -3.25
C PRO A 141 -22.16 -0.10 -2.12
N ASP A 142 -22.27 -1.03 -1.18
CA ASP A 142 -23.23 -1.01 -0.06
C ASP A 142 -22.48 -0.95 1.29
N GLU A 143 -23.21 -0.62 2.35
CA GLU A 143 -22.69 -0.64 3.73
C GLU A 143 -21.99 -1.99 4.02
N PRO A 144 -20.74 -1.99 4.52
CA PRO A 144 -20.05 -0.90 5.23
C PRO A 144 -19.24 0.10 4.36
N TYR A 145 -19.27 0.00 3.03
CA TYR A 145 -18.38 0.76 2.13
C TYR A 145 -16.89 0.52 2.45
N ASP A 146 -16.58 -0.75 2.69
CA ASP A 146 -15.26 -1.25 3.07
C ASP A 146 -15.07 -2.61 2.40
N TRP A 147 -13.85 -2.92 2.01
CA TRP A 147 -13.49 -4.22 1.45
C TRP A 147 -13.57 -5.34 2.49
N ARG A 148 -13.59 -4.97 3.79
CA ARG A 148 -13.70 -5.89 4.92
C ARG A 148 -15.01 -5.69 5.69
N SER A 149 -15.60 -6.79 6.13
CA SER A 149 -16.65 -6.81 7.16
C SER A 149 -16.36 -7.92 8.19
N PRO A 150 -16.16 -7.58 9.47
CA PRO A 150 -16.26 -6.24 10.08
C PRO A 150 -15.11 -5.28 9.70
N GLN A 151 -15.35 -3.98 9.78
CA GLN A 151 -14.31 -2.95 9.56
C GLN A 151 -13.17 -3.07 10.60
N ASN A 152 -11.99 -2.54 10.26
CA ASN A 152 -10.82 -2.51 11.15
C ASN A 152 -10.14 -1.13 11.12
N ASP A 153 -10.11 -0.45 12.25
CA ASP A 153 -9.51 0.89 12.36
C ASP A 153 -8.00 0.83 12.68
N ASP A 154 -7.49 -0.33 13.08
CA ASP A 154 -6.09 -0.52 13.48
C ASP A 154 -5.14 -0.74 12.28
N LEU A 155 -5.67 -0.73 11.06
CA LEU A 155 -4.89 -0.89 9.83
C LEU A 155 -4.20 0.43 9.44
N TRP A 156 -2.97 0.32 8.91
CA TRP A 156 -2.13 1.45 8.48
C TRP A 156 -1.75 2.44 9.59
N GLN A 157 -1.88 2.06 10.87
CA GLN A 157 -1.60 2.94 12.00
C GLN A 157 -0.09 2.99 12.33
N GLY A 158 0.63 3.90 11.67
CA GLY A 158 2.04 4.19 11.92
C GLY A 158 3.03 3.32 11.11
N VAL A 159 4.34 3.57 11.30
CA VAL A 159 5.41 2.85 10.57
C VAL A 159 5.37 1.33 10.76
N ASN A 160 5.00 0.87 11.96
CA ASN A 160 4.82 -0.56 12.28
C ASN A 160 3.35 -0.99 12.23
N GLY A 161 2.48 -0.18 11.61
CA GLY A 161 1.06 -0.45 11.50
C GLY A 161 0.78 -1.72 10.69
N ILE A 162 -0.28 -2.42 11.07
CA ILE A 162 -0.74 -3.61 10.34
C ILE A 162 -1.01 -3.22 8.89
N ASN A 163 -0.56 -4.06 7.95
CA ASN A 163 -0.74 -3.87 6.51
C ASN A 163 -0.13 -2.59 5.91
N ASN A 164 0.76 -1.87 6.62
CA ASN A 164 1.45 -0.70 6.05
C ASN A 164 2.15 -1.08 4.72
N PRO A 165 1.73 -0.53 3.56
CA PRO A 165 2.27 -0.89 2.26
C PRO A 165 3.56 -0.12 1.94
N CYS A 166 3.89 0.90 2.74
CA CYS A 166 5.07 1.72 2.53
C CYS A 166 6.37 0.96 2.87
N PRO A 167 7.52 1.34 2.26
CA PRO A 167 8.82 0.79 2.60
C PRO A 167 9.19 0.95 4.08
N SER A 168 10.16 0.17 4.56
CA SER A 168 10.64 0.28 5.95
C SER A 168 11.05 1.72 6.32
N GLY A 169 10.57 2.20 7.47
CA GLY A 169 10.79 3.58 7.93
C GLY A 169 9.81 4.61 7.34
N TYR A 170 8.87 4.17 6.50
CA TYR A 170 7.83 5.01 5.91
C TYR A 170 6.45 4.50 6.31
N ARG A 171 5.47 5.41 6.26
CA ARG A 171 4.06 5.12 6.46
C ARG A 171 3.20 6.01 5.59
N LEU A 172 1.89 5.76 5.60
CA LEU A 172 0.94 6.73 5.09
C LEU A 172 0.93 7.99 5.96
N PRO A 173 0.76 9.18 5.36
CA PRO A 173 0.58 10.42 6.08
C PRO A 173 -0.78 10.46 6.78
N THR A 174 -0.88 11.24 7.85
CA THR A 174 -2.15 11.59 8.48
C THR A 174 -2.83 12.72 7.72
N ASP A 175 -4.11 12.94 8.01
CA ASP A 175 -4.89 14.07 7.49
C ASP A 175 -4.25 15.42 7.87
N ALA A 176 -3.74 15.54 9.09
CA ALA A 176 -3.04 16.74 9.53
C ALA A 176 -1.71 17.00 8.78
N GLU A 177 -0.99 15.93 8.42
CA GLU A 177 0.22 16.04 7.61
C GLU A 177 -0.10 16.42 6.16
N TRP A 178 -1.18 15.87 5.61
CA TRP A 178 -1.67 16.30 4.32
C TRP A 178 -2.13 17.75 4.33
N GLU A 179 -2.85 18.21 5.37
CA GLU A 179 -3.26 19.61 5.48
C GLU A 179 -2.05 20.53 5.54
N THR A 180 -1.02 20.16 6.32
CA THR A 180 0.23 20.92 6.43
C THR A 180 0.97 20.98 5.08
N GLU A 181 1.05 19.86 4.37
CA GLU A 181 1.64 19.79 3.02
C GLU A 181 0.86 20.66 2.04
N LYS A 182 -0.47 20.49 1.99
CA LYS A 182 -1.38 21.25 1.12
C LYS A 182 -1.22 22.75 1.34
N LEU A 183 -1.22 23.22 2.58
CA LEU A 183 -1.04 24.64 2.93
C LEU A 183 0.32 25.23 2.54
N SER A 184 1.32 24.39 2.23
CA SER A 184 2.63 24.85 1.74
C SER A 184 2.66 25.17 0.23
N TRP A 185 1.62 24.77 -0.51
CA TRP A 185 1.57 24.95 -1.95
C TRP A 185 1.35 26.41 -2.36
N SER A 186 1.83 26.78 -3.54
CA SER A 186 1.67 28.13 -4.09
C SER A 186 0.20 28.48 -4.43
N SER A 187 -0.61 27.45 -4.69
CA SER A 187 -2.05 27.51 -4.96
C SER A 187 -2.70 26.27 -4.39
N GLN A 188 -3.95 26.38 -3.96
CA GLN A 188 -4.68 25.25 -3.35
C GLN A 188 -5.49 24.54 -4.43
N ASP A 189 -4.81 23.97 -5.42
CA ASP A 189 -5.41 23.28 -6.58
C ASP A 189 -4.40 22.28 -7.20
N ALA A 190 -4.76 21.63 -8.31
CA ALA A 190 -3.90 20.69 -9.02
C ALA A 190 -2.58 21.32 -9.50
N ALA A 191 -2.59 22.60 -9.90
CA ALA A 191 -1.37 23.27 -10.33
C ALA A 191 -0.40 23.44 -9.16
N GLY A 192 -0.92 23.83 -7.99
CA GLY A 192 -0.15 23.90 -6.76
C GLY A 192 0.38 22.55 -6.28
N ALA A 193 -0.45 21.49 -6.36
CA ALA A 193 -0.08 20.13 -5.99
C ALA A 193 1.11 19.61 -6.81
N PHE A 194 1.10 19.85 -8.12
CA PHE A 194 2.20 19.45 -9.00
C PHE A 194 3.42 20.37 -8.92
N ALA A 195 3.23 21.66 -8.68
CA ALA A 195 4.32 22.61 -8.46
C ALA A 195 5.02 22.42 -7.10
N SER A 196 4.39 21.70 -6.16
CA SER A 196 4.99 21.35 -4.87
C SER A 196 6.24 20.47 -5.04
N PRO A 197 7.11 20.37 -4.02
CA PRO A 197 8.23 19.45 -4.04
C PRO A 197 7.83 17.99 -4.33
N LEU A 198 6.63 17.57 -3.89
CA LEU A 198 6.13 16.20 -4.04
C LEU A 198 5.69 15.87 -5.47
N LYS A 199 5.41 16.89 -6.29
CA LYS A 199 4.88 16.75 -7.66
C LYS A 199 3.72 15.75 -7.73
N LEU A 200 2.67 15.99 -6.94
CA LEU A 200 1.53 15.07 -6.90
C LEU A 200 0.82 15.05 -8.26
N THR A 201 0.53 13.85 -8.76
CA THR A 201 -0.15 13.61 -10.03
C THR A 201 -1.67 13.58 -9.85
N ALA A 202 -2.39 13.93 -10.91
CA ALA A 202 -3.82 13.70 -11.03
C ALA A 202 -4.10 12.25 -11.44
N ALA A 203 -3.84 11.31 -10.53
CA ALA A 203 -3.99 9.87 -10.78
C ALA A 203 -5.44 9.38 -10.71
N GLY A 204 -6.41 10.25 -10.43
CA GLY A 204 -7.81 9.86 -10.28
C GLY A 204 -8.00 8.84 -9.16
N TYR A 205 -8.91 7.90 -9.39
CA TYR A 205 -9.19 6.81 -8.46
C TYR A 205 -9.79 5.59 -9.15
N ARG A 206 -9.72 4.45 -8.47
CA ARG A 206 -10.52 3.27 -8.78
C ARG A 206 -11.81 3.30 -7.95
N TYR A 207 -12.95 3.26 -8.61
CA TYR A 207 -14.25 3.50 -7.99
C TYR A 207 -14.73 2.28 -7.22
N TYR A 208 -15.20 2.52 -6.00
CA TYR A 208 -15.66 1.46 -5.10
C TYR A 208 -16.92 0.73 -5.56
N GLY A 209 -17.69 1.32 -6.48
CA GLY A 209 -19.00 0.83 -6.89
C GLY A 209 -18.99 -0.14 -8.07
N ASP A 210 -17.98 -0.05 -8.95
CA ASP A 210 -17.82 -0.90 -10.14
C ASP A 210 -16.38 -1.37 -10.37
N GLY A 211 -15.40 -0.80 -9.68
CA GLY A 211 -13.99 -1.12 -9.86
C GLY A 211 -13.34 -0.49 -11.10
N GLU A 212 -14.01 0.45 -11.76
CA GLU A 212 -13.48 1.19 -12.91
C GLU A 212 -12.60 2.37 -12.49
N PHE A 213 -11.78 2.88 -13.40
CA PHE A 213 -10.89 4.03 -13.16
C PHE A 213 -11.51 5.33 -13.66
N TYR A 214 -11.49 6.37 -12.84
CA TYR A 214 -12.10 7.66 -13.16
C TYR A 214 -11.17 8.84 -12.85
N LEU A 215 -11.35 9.92 -13.62
CA LEU A 215 -10.70 11.22 -13.46
C LEU A 215 -9.17 11.20 -13.57
N GLU A 216 -8.62 10.18 -14.21
CA GLU A 216 -7.19 10.09 -14.51
C GLU A 216 -6.77 11.24 -15.43
N GLY A 217 -5.70 11.91 -15.04
CA GLY A 217 -5.18 13.10 -15.72
C GLY A 217 -5.90 14.39 -15.39
N THR A 218 -6.98 14.36 -14.60
CA THR A 218 -7.74 15.58 -14.24
C THR A 218 -7.75 15.86 -12.74
N ASP A 219 -7.99 14.84 -11.91
CA ASP A 219 -8.16 15.00 -10.46
C ASP A 219 -7.19 14.08 -9.71
N GLY A 220 -6.75 14.51 -8.52
CA GLY A 220 -5.91 13.70 -7.64
C GLY A 220 -6.65 13.31 -6.38
N SER A 221 -6.57 12.03 -6.01
CA SER A 221 -7.08 11.49 -4.74
C SER A 221 -5.98 10.67 -4.07
N TYR A 222 -5.70 10.92 -2.79
CA TYR A 222 -4.62 10.26 -2.05
C TYR A 222 -5.08 9.82 -0.67
N TRP A 223 -4.63 8.65 -0.24
CA TRP A 223 -4.96 8.13 1.09
C TRP A 223 -4.29 8.90 2.24
N SER A 224 -5.03 8.99 3.34
CA SER A 224 -4.51 9.23 4.68
C SER A 224 -4.61 7.95 5.52
N SER A 225 -3.75 7.80 6.53
CA SER A 225 -3.91 6.77 7.57
C SER A 225 -5.00 7.11 8.59
N SER A 226 -5.51 8.34 8.60
CA SER A 226 -6.45 8.82 9.60
C SER A 226 -7.85 8.23 9.39
N VAL A 227 -8.41 7.67 10.46
CA VAL A 227 -9.78 7.13 10.51
C VAL A 227 -10.78 8.28 10.70
N MET A 228 -11.94 8.17 10.04
CA MET A 228 -13.06 9.11 10.19
C MET A 228 -14.38 8.36 10.36
N TYR A 229 -14.87 8.20 11.58
CA TYR A 229 -16.06 7.38 11.86
C TYR A 229 -15.92 5.99 11.18
N SER A 230 -16.88 5.60 10.33
CA SER A 230 -16.83 4.36 9.52
C SER A 230 -16.03 4.50 8.22
N GLY A 231 -15.50 5.68 7.90
CA GLY A 231 -14.70 5.96 6.72
C GLY A 231 -13.25 6.27 7.06
N THR A 232 -12.64 7.07 6.20
CA THR A 232 -11.27 7.57 6.34
C THR A 232 -11.17 8.97 5.71
N TRP A 233 -10.05 9.64 5.96
CA TRP A 233 -9.69 10.88 5.30
C TRP A 233 -8.85 10.62 4.04
N GLY A 234 -8.90 11.56 3.11
CA GLY A 234 -8.00 11.63 1.96
C GLY A 234 -7.66 13.06 1.61
N LEU A 235 -6.65 13.23 0.76
CA LEU A 235 -6.36 14.48 0.08
C LEU A 235 -6.98 14.43 -1.32
N PHE A 236 -7.75 15.45 -1.67
CA PHE A 236 -8.31 15.64 -3.00
C PHE A 236 -7.83 16.96 -3.61
N PHE A 237 -7.59 16.98 -4.91
CA PHE A 237 -7.43 18.21 -5.67
C PHE A 237 -7.92 18.09 -7.11
N ASN A 238 -8.40 19.20 -7.65
CA ASN A 238 -8.74 19.36 -9.07
C ASN A 238 -8.26 20.72 -9.59
N SER A 239 -8.68 21.11 -10.78
CA SER A 239 -8.27 22.39 -11.38
C SER A 239 -8.66 23.65 -10.60
N SER A 240 -9.59 23.54 -9.64
CA SER A 240 -10.23 24.68 -8.98
C SER A 240 -9.94 24.77 -7.49
N TYR A 241 -9.75 23.63 -6.80
CA TYR A 241 -9.48 23.60 -5.37
C TYR A 241 -8.75 22.32 -4.94
N ALA A 242 -8.26 22.32 -3.71
CA ALA A 242 -7.71 21.18 -2.99
C ALA A 242 -8.26 21.14 -1.56
N ASP A 243 -8.58 19.96 -1.05
CA ASP A 243 -9.16 19.80 0.28
C ASP A 243 -8.82 18.45 0.92
N ILE A 244 -8.96 18.40 2.25
CA ILE A 244 -8.97 17.15 3.01
C ILE A 244 -10.41 16.71 3.17
N PHE A 245 -10.72 15.50 2.72
CA PHE A 245 -12.10 15.08 2.54
C PHE A 245 -12.37 13.68 3.10
N ALA A 246 -13.62 13.49 3.50
CA ALA A 246 -14.15 12.23 3.99
C ALA A 246 -14.43 11.28 2.82
N THR A 247 -14.07 10.00 2.97
CA THR A 247 -14.30 9.00 1.92
C THR A 247 -14.49 7.60 2.48
N TYR A 248 -14.88 6.67 1.60
CA TYR A 248 -15.08 5.26 1.90
C TYR A 248 -13.79 4.45 1.73
N ARG A 249 -13.64 3.39 2.53
CA ARG A 249 -12.42 2.56 2.56
C ARG A 249 -12.30 1.62 1.35
N SER A 250 -13.41 1.41 0.64
CA SER A 250 -13.51 0.57 -0.56
C SER A 250 -13.08 1.24 -1.86
N TYR A 251 -12.76 2.54 -1.87
CA TYR A 251 -12.11 3.14 -3.04
C TYR A 251 -10.71 2.54 -3.25
N GLY A 252 -10.18 2.68 -4.46
CA GLY A 252 -8.76 2.52 -4.72
C GLY A 252 -8.11 3.88 -4.95
N PHE A 253 -7.24 4.34 -4.04
CA PHE A 253 -6.45 5.56 -4.24
C PHE A 253 -4.95 5.28 -4.24
N PRO A 254 -4.16 6.12 -4.95
CA PRO A 254 -2.72 6.22 -4.78
C PRO A 254 -2.29 6.46 -3.33
N VAL A 255 -1.08 5.98 -3.02
CA VAL A 255 -0.40 6.22 -1.75
C VAL A 255 0.88 7.01 -1.99
N ARG A 256 1.08 8.09 -1.23
CA ARG A 256 2.34 8.82 -1.14
C ARG A 256 2.88 8.70 0.29
N CYS A 257 3.95 7.96 0.48
CA CYS A 257 4.46 7.68 1.82
C CYS A 257 5.32 8.83 2.39
N ILE A 258 5.23 9.03 3.70
CA ILE A 258 6.02 9.96 4.50
C ILE A 258 6.98 9.18 5.40
N LYS A 259 8.17 9.73 5.65
CA LYS A 259 9.19 9.14 6.53
C LYS A 259 8.93 9.50 8.01
N ASP A 260 9.03 8.50 8.89
CA ASP A 260 9.04 8.69 10.35
C ASP A 260 10.46 8.82 10.92
#